data_AF-F5RMQ7-F1
#
_entry.id   AF-F5RMQ7-F1
#
_cell.length_a   1.000
_cell.length_b   1.000
_cell.length_c   1.000
_cell.angle_alpha   90.00
_cell.angle_beta   90.00
_cell.angle_gamma   90.00
#
_symmetry.space_group_name_H-M   'P 1'
#
loop_
_entity.id
_entity.type
_entity.pdbx_description
1 polymer ?
#
loop_
_entity_poly.entity_id
_entity_poly.type
_entity_poly.pdbx_seq_one_letter_code
_entity_poly.pdbx_strand_id
1 'polypeptide(L)' 'MPMTPKEMVRLLKKNGFIYIKSNNGSHQKYHHPGRNITLSVPMHAKELKKGIERQLLKEAGLKPSQNGGKS' A
#
# COMPACT_ATOMS: atom_id res chain seq x y z
N MET A 1 -5.70 4.31 -16.48
CA MET A 1 -6.68 4.56 -15.40
C MET A 1 -5.89 4.74 -14.12
N PRO A 2 -6.06 5.84 -13.36
CA PRO A 2 -5.40 6.01 -12.07
C PRO A 2 -5.95 5.00 -11.05
N MET A 3 -5.09 4.34 -10.26
CA MET A 3 -5.59 3.45 -9.20
C MET A 3 -6.34 4.26 -8.15
N THR A 4 -7.47 3.71 -7.71
CA THR A 4 -8.19 4.27 -6.57
C THR A 4 -7.60 3.74 -5.25
N PRO A 5 -7.76 4.46 -4.12
CA PRO A 5 -7.36 3.94 -2.80
C PRO A 5 -7.97 2.58 -2.48
N LYS A 6 -9.23 2.35 -2.92
CA LYS A 6 -9.93 1.08 -2.75
C LYS A 6 -9.21 -0.08 -3.45
N GLU A 7 -8.73 0.13 -4.67
CA GLU A 7 -7.98 -0.90 -5.40
C GLU A 7 -6.63 -1.19 -4.74
N MET A 8 -5.93 -0.15 -4.29
CA MET A 8 -4.68 -0.32 -3.53
C MET A 8 -4.91 -1.15 -2.27
N VAL A 9 -5.95 -0.83 -1.49
CA VAL A 9 -6.32 -1.61 -0.29
C VAL A 9 -6.60 -3.07 -0.63
N ARG A 10 -7.32 -3.33 -1.73
CA ARG A 10 -7.63 -4.69 -2.17
C ARG A 10 -6.37 -5.46 -2.57
N LEU A 11 -5.43 -4.80 -3.24
CA LEU A 11 -4.13 -5.35 -3.60
C LEU A 11 -3.30 -5.68 -2.35
N LEU A 12 -3.21 -4.74 -1.40
CA LEU A 12 -2.49 -4.94 -0.15
C LEU A 12 -3.07 -6.13 0.63
N LYS A 13 -4.39 -6.19 0.83
CA LYS A 13 -5.03 -7.32 1.52
C LYS A 13 -4.74 -8.66 0.84
N LYS A 14 -4.77 -8.72 -0.50
CA LYS A 14 -4.44 -9.93 -1.27
C LYS A 14 -2.99 -10.39 -1.07
N ASN A 15 -2.09 -9.46 -0.78
CA ASN A 15 -0.68 -9.72 -0.51
C ASN A 15 -0.37 -9.91 0.98
N GLY A 16 -1.36 -10.18 1.83
CA GLY A 16 -1.12 -10.49 3.25
C GLY A 16 -1.00 -9.27 4.17
N PHE A 17 -1.35 -8.08 3.69
CA PHE A 17 -1.44 -6.91 4.56
C PHE A 17 -2.74 -6.91 5.37
N ILE A 18 -2.61 -6.63 6.65
CA ILE A 18 -3.68 -6.60 7.64
C ILE A 18 -4.03 -5.15 7.93
N TYR A 19 -5.32 -4.83 7.92
CA TYR A 19 -5.78 -3.50 8.30
C TYR A 19 -5.50 -3.23 9.78
N ILE A 20 -4.83 -2.12 10.07
CA ILE A 20 -4.65 -1.60 11.42
C ILE A 20 -5.58 -0.40 11.61
N LYS A 21 -6.37 -0.45 12.70
CA LYS A 21 -7.25 0.65 13.09
C LYS A 21 -6.43 1.92 13.29
N SER A 22 -6.74 2.94 12.50
CA SER A 22 -6.14 4.27 12.60
C SER A 22 -7.17 5.22 13.22
N ASN A 23 -6.78 6.02 14.20
CA ASN A 23 -7.68 7.00 14.83
C ASN A 23 -8.08 8.14 13.88
N ASN A 24 -7.29 8.37 12.82
CA ASN A 24 -7.65 9.34 11.78
C ASN A 24 -8.38 8.60 10.66
N GLY A 25 -9.72 8.70 10.63
CA GLY A 25 -10.57 8.06 9.61
C GLY A 25 -10.20 8.40 8.16
N SER A 26 -9.46 9.49 7.94
CA SER A 26 -8.96 9.91 6.64
C SER A 26 -7.84 9.02 6.08
N HIS A 27 -7.02 8.40 6.95
CA HIS A 27 -5.87 7.56 6.57
C HIS A 27 -6.00 6.16 7.18
N GLN A 28 -6.02 5.13 6.34
CA GLN A 28 -6.05 3.73 6.77
C GLN A 28 -4.64 3.15 6.81
N LYS A 29 -4.31 2.40 7.86
CA LYS A 29 -3.00 1.75 7.99
C LYS A 29 -3.10 0.26 7.67
N TYR A 30 -2.06 -0.28 7.04
CA TYR A 30 -1.97 -1.67 6.63
C TYR A 30 -0.61 -2.23 7.00
N HIS A 31 -0.58 -3.29 7.80
CA HIS A 31 0.65 -3.91 8.26
C HIS A 31 0.81 -5.31 7.70
N HIS A 32 2.00 -5.63 7.21
CA HIS A 32 2.33 -6.97 6.75
C HIS A 32 3.27 -7.64 7.76
N PRO A 33 2.78 -8.59 8.59
CA PRO A 33 3.60 -9.21 9.64
C PRO A 33 4.81 -9.97 9.07
N GLY A 34 4.66 -10.66 7.93
CA GLY A 34 5.76 -11.41 7.31
C GLY A 34 6.90 -10.57 6.72
N ARG A 35 6.72 -9.25 6.60
CA ARG A 35 7.72 -8.31 6.06
C ARG A 35 8.03 -7.19 7.06
N ASN A 36 7.30 -7.15 8.17
CA ASN A 36 7.32 -6.09 9.18
C ASN A 36 7.23 -4.66 8.60
N ILE A 37 6.39 -4.48 7.57
CA ILE A 37 6.16 -3.19 6.90
C ILE A 37 4.77 -2.66 7.24
N THR A 38 4.66 -1.35 7.39
CA THR A 38 3.38 -0.67 7.64
C THR A 38 3.19 0.45 6.63
N LEU A 39 2.07 0.40 5.90
CA LEU A 39 1.71 1.37 4.88
C LEU A 39 0.52 2.21 5.34
N SER A 40 0.50 3.48 4.95
CA SER A 40 -0.62 4.37 5.20
C SER A 40 -1.27 4.78 3.89
N VAL A 41 -2.53 4.39 3.69
CA VAL A 41 -3.31 4.67 2.48
C VAL A 41 -4.26 5.84 2.76
N PRO A 42 -4.16 6.95 2.00
CA PRO A 42 -5.10 8.06 2.14
C PRO A 42 -6.44 7.69 1.51
N MET A 43 -7.47 7.52 2.34
CA MET A 43 -8.84 7.18 1.91
C MET A 43 -9.70 8.40 1.60
N HIS A 44 -9.28 9.59 2.04
CA HIS A 44 -9.93 10.86 1.69
C HIS A 44 -9.69 11.28 0.23
N ALA A 45 -8.61 10.78 -0.40
CA ALA A 45 -8.29 11.12 -1.77
C ALA A 45 -9.26 10.42 -2.73
N LYS A 46 -9.86 11.16 -3.67
CA LYS A 46 -10.69 10.55 -4.74
C LYS A 46 -9.87 9.61 -5.61
N GLU A 47 -8.60 9.94 -5.85
CA GLU A 47 -7.67 9.18 -6.71
C GLU A 47 -6.26 9.17 -6.10
N LEU A 48 -5.54 8.05 -6.22
CA LEU A 48 -4.14 8.02 -5.83
C LEU A 48 -3.30 8.70 -6.91
N LYS A 49 -2.64 9.80 -6.55
CA LYS A 49 -1.62 10.39 -7.42
C LYS A 49 -0.55 9.33 -7.69
N LYS A 50 -0.04 9.28 -8.94
CA LYS A 50 1.03 8.34 -9.37
C LYS A 50 2.22 8.29 -8.41
N GLY A 51 2.55 9.40 -7.74
CA GLY A 51 3.61 9.44 -6.71
C GLY A 51 3.29 8.57 -5.50
N ILE A 52 2.10 8.71 -4.91
CA ILE A 52 1.65 7.94 -3.74
C ILE A 52 1.49 6.46 -4.12
N GLU A 53 0.87 6.18 -5.27
CA GLU A 53 0.74 4.81 -5.78
C GLU A 53 2.10 4.12 -5.91
N ARG A 54 3.07 4.78 -6.56
CA ARG A 54 4.42 4.23 -6.73
C ARG A 54 5.17 4.06 -5.40
N GLN A 55 4.95 4.96 -4.45
CA GLN A 55 5.55 4.88 -3.12
C GLN A 55 5.00 3.67 -2.36
N LEU A 56 3.67 3.53 -2.29
CA LEU A 56 3.00 2.39 -1.67
C LEU A 56 3.39 1.06 -2.32
N LEU A 57 3.46 0.97 -3.66
CA LEU A 57 3.91 -0.24 -4.34
C LEU A 57 5.37 -0.57 -4.07
N LYS A 58 6.23 0.44 -3.96
CA LYS A 58 7.66 0.26 -3.63
C LYS A 58 7.82 -0.25 -2.20
N GLU A 59 7.16 0.40 -1.24
CA GLU A 59 7.20 -0.01 0.17
C GLU A 59 6.52 -1.38 0.38
N ALA A 60 5.45 -1.67 -0.36
CA ALA A 60 4.82 -2.98 -0.37
C ALA A 60 5.67 -4.06 -1.03
N GLY A 61 6.71 -3.67 -1.78
CA GLY A 61 7.52 -4.57 -2.59
C GLY A 61 6.72 -5.27 -3.68
N LEU A 62 5.75 -4.58 -4.27
CA LEU A 62 4.83 -5.07 -5.32
C LEU A 62 5.15 -4.54 -6.73
N LYS A 63 6.27 -3.81 -6.88
CA LYS A 63 6.63 -3.19 -8.14
C LYS A 63 7.48 -4.14 -9.01
N PRO A 64 7.13 -4.35 -10.30
CA PRO A 64 8.01 -5.01 -11.24
C PRO A 64 9.02 -4.00 -11.82
N SER A 65 10.27 -4.42 -11.94
CA SER A 65 11.42 -3.70 -12.53
C SER A 65 12.12 -2.68 -11.63
N GLN A 66 13.10 -3.16 -10.86
CA GLN A 66 14.55 -3.06 -11.15
C GLN A 66 15.31 -3.85 -10.07
N ASN A 67 15.88 -4.99 -10.48
CA ASN A 67 17.05 -5.75 -9.95
C ASN A 67 17.38 -5.81 -8.44
N GLY A 68 17.70 -7.03 -7.99
CA GLY A 68 18.55 -7.28 -6.82
C GLY A 68 18.07 -8.44 -5.95
N GLY A 69 18.61 -9.63 -6.20
CA GLY A 69 18.49 -10.73 -5.26
C GLY A 69 19.08 -10.42 -3.88
N LYS A 70 18.64 -11.20 -2.91
CA LYS A 70 19.38 -11.73 -1.75
C LYS A 70 18.52 -12.94 -1.34
N SER A 71 18.90 -14.16 -1.71
CA SER A 71 19.90 -14.99 -1.01
C SER A 71 19.54 -15.13 0.46
#